data_AF-A0A6N2EG11-F1
#
_entry.id   AF-A0A6N2EG11-F1
#
_cell.length_a   1.000
_cell.length_b   1.000
_cell.length_c   1.000
_cell.angle_alpha   90.00
_cell.angle_beta   90.00
_cell.angle_gamma   90.00
#
_symmetry.space_group_name_H-M   'P 1'
#
loop_
_entity.id
_entity.type
_entity.pdbx_description
1 polymer ?
#
loop_
_entity_poly.entity_id
_entity_poly.type
_entity_poly.pdbx_seq_one_letter_code
_entity_poly.pdbx_strand_id
1 'polypeptide(L)'
;MPKSAARTRGLGSRVQRAFTLVELLVVVGIITVLMGLVITAGVLVTGGGRENQTLNTLRTLEQTLNSMVTDLGRTPDPFVEIPGRSGLIYPVADARNMSSNDRAMINSVGLFMLQAEALGRPAESLKGLSSRIVRRYTPHEIGVHENDDAIPDMPTVFDGFGNPIRYVHPVFQGELYGDPARTASGDASQPIRFSEHREFFELAGLRRPADKQWGIGSIRRNAQVTGEGLDGAADSDGGITPSQRPYFYSMGPSGRVGSKRNAAGEIVEDYNKDNVYTSAPRFQQRQ
;
A
#
# COMPACT_ATOMS: atom_id res chain seq x y z
N MET A 1 38.49 80.27 34.68
CA MET A 1 39.22 79.18 33.99
C MET A 1 39.51 78.05 34.97
N PRO A 2 39.00 76.84 34.71
CA PRO A 2 39.78 75.62 34.95
C PRO A 2 39.84 74.74 33.70
N LYS A 3 41.01 74.13 33.48
CA LYS A 3 41.36 73.28 32.33
C LYS A 3 40.60 71.94 32.38
N SER A 4 39.82 71.68 31.33
CA SER A 4 39.23 70.36 31.04
C SER A 4 40.33 69.42 30.53
N ALA A 5 40.62 68.37 31.30
CA ALA A 5 41.59 67.34 30.94
C ALA A 5 40.90 66.21 30.18
N ALA A 6 41.22 66.07 28.89
CA ALA A 6 40.78 64.99 28.04
C ALA A 6 41.37 63.64 28.53
N ARG A 7 40.50 62.71 28.92
CA ARG A 7 40.86 61.32 29.23
C ARG A 7 41.00 60.52 27.93
N THR A 8 42.22 60.29 27.51
CA THR A 8 42.57 59.40 26.40
C THR A 8 42.20 57.96 26.78
N ARG A 9 41.11 57.43 26.22
CA ARG A 9 40.76 56.00 26.33
C ARG A 9 41.83 55.19 25.59
N GLY A 10 42.65 54.47 26.35
CA GLY A 10 43.54 53.45 25.81
C GLY A 10 42.73 52.37 25.12
N LEU A 11 42.79 52.33 23.78
CA LEU A 11 42.37 51.20 22.97
C LEU A 11 43.33 50.04 23.25
N GLY A 12 43.03 49.25 24.28
CA GLY A 12 43.70 47.98 24.52
C GLY A 12 43.46 47.07 23.33
N SER A 13 44.47 46.86 22.50
CA SER A 13 44.44 45.87 21.43
C SER A 13 44.33 44.50 22.07
N ARG A 14 43.12 43.92 22.06
CA ARG A 14 42.97 42.51 22.35
C ARG A 14 43.71 41.77 21.26
N VAL A 15 44.79 41.10 21.64
CA VAL A 15 45.48 40.12 20.80
C VAL A 15 44.45 39.03 20.47
N GLN A 16 43.82 39.16 19.31
CA GLN A 16 42.97 38.11 18.75
C GLN A 16 43.91 37.01 18.28
N ARG A 17 43.99 35.92 19.07
CA ARG A 17 44.67 34.72 18.64
C ARG A 17 43.87 34.15 17.47
N ALA A 18 44.47 34.17 16.28
CA ALA A 18 43.89 33.52 15.12
C ALA A 18 43.88 32.01 15.36
N PHE A 19 42.76 31.36 15.05
CA PHE A 19 42.64 29.92 15.09
C PHE A 19 43.67 29.30 14.16
N THR A 20 44.36 28.27 14.64
CA THR A 20 45.31 27.54 13.79
C THR A 20 44.53 26.73 12.76
N LEU A 21 45.08 26.59 11.55
CA LEU A 21 44.48 25.76 10.49
C LEU A 21 44.25 24.32 11.00
N VAL A 22 45.16 23.82 11.82
CA VAL A 22 45.07 22.50 12.45
C VAL A 22 43.85 22.39 13.37
N GLU A 23 43.57 23.40 14.18
CA GLU A 23 42.41 23.42 15.08
C GLU A 23 41.08 23.40 14.31
N LEU A 24 40.99 24.17 13.22
CA LEU A 24 39.81 24.12 12.34
C LEU A 24 39.64 22.74 11.71
N LEU A 25 40.73 22.11 11.25
CA LEU A 25 40.71 20.78 10.66
C LEU A 25 40.19 19.73 11.66
N VAL A 26 40.66 19.78 12.90
CA VAL A 26 40.23 18.87 13.97
C VAL A 26 38.73 19.04 14.27
N VAL A 27 38.24 20.29 14.35
CA VAL A 27 36.81 20.56 14.58
C VAL A 27 35.94 20.00 13.47
N VAL A 28 36.31 20.23 12.20
CA VAL A 28 35.57 19.67 11.06
C VAL A 28 35.61 18.14 11.10
N GLY A 29 36.75 17.53 11.43
CA GLY A 29 36.87 16.08 11.59
C GLY A 29 35.94 15.51 12.68
N ILE A 30 35.80 16.19 13.82
CA ILE A 30 34.88 15.75 14.87
C ILE A 30 33.42 15.90 14.42
N ILE A 31 33.07 17.00 13.75
CA ILE A 31 31.71 17.24 13.26
C ILE A 31 31.30 16.17 12.24
N THR A 32 32.17 15.81 11.29
CA THR A 32 31.86 14.79 10.28
C THR A 32 31.64 13.42 10.92
N VAL A 33 32.46 13.06 11.92
CA VAL A 33 32.27 11.81 12.68
C VAL A 33 30.94 11.82 13.45
N LEU A 34 30.61 12.90 14.16
CA LEU A 34 29.36 13.01 14.90
C LEU A 34 28.13 12.97 13.98
N MET A 35 28.18 13.66 12.83
CA MET A 35 27.10 13.61 11.84
C MET A 35 26.89 12.20 11.29
N GLY A 36 27.98 11.46 11.02
CA GLY A 36 27.89 10.06 10.56
C GLY A 36 27.17 9.15 11.56
N LEU A 37 27.44 9.32 12.86
CA LEU A 37 26.80 8.56 13.93
C LEU A 37 25.31 8.90 14.06
N VAL A 38 24.95 10.19 14.01
CA VAL A 38 23.55 10.65 14.14
C VAL A 38 22.69 10.14 12.98
N ILE A 39 23.20 10.20 11.73
CA ILE A 39 22.47 9.72 10.55
C ILE A 39 22.21 8.20 10.66
N THR A 40 23.22 7.43 11.06
CA THR A 40 23.10 5.97 11.18
C THR A 40 22.06 5.57 12.24
N ALA A 41 22.09 6.21 13.42
CA ALA A 41 21.09 5.95 14.45
C ALA A 41 19.67 6.38 14.01
N GLY A 42 19.56 7.50 13.29
CA GLY A 42 18.29 7.99 12.77
C GLY A 42 17.59 7.01 11.84
N VAL A 43 18.32 6.40 10.89
CA VAL A 43 17.76 5.43 9.94
C VAL A 43 17.18 4.21 10.68
N LEU A 44 17.91 3.64 11.64
CA LEU A 44 17.46 2.47 12.40
C LEU A 44 16.19 2.73 13.22
N VAL A 45 16.13 3.88 13.92
CA VAL A 45 14.96 4.25 14.74
C VAL A 45 13.73 4.48 13.85
N THR A 46 13.91 5.11 12.68
CA THR A 46 12.79 5.30 11.75
C THR A 46 12.28 3.98 11.18
N GLY A 47 13.16 3.00 10.91
CA GLY A 47 12.77 1.67 10.42
C GLY A 47 11.83 0.94 11.39
N GLY A 48 12.26 0.75 12.64
CA GLY A 48 11.45 0.09 13.67
C GLY A 48 10.16 0.85 14.00
N GLY A 49 10.17 2.19 13.92
CA GLY A 49 8.97 3.01 14.09
C GLY A 49 7.92 2.74 12.99
N ARG A 50 8.36 2.65 11.73
CA ARG A 50 7.47 2.38 10.58
C ARG A 50 6.85 1.00 10.64
N GLU A 51 7.63 -0.02 11.00
CA GLU A 51 7.11 -1.39 11.15
C GLU A 51 6.06 -1.50 12.27
N ASN A 52 6.35 -0.92 13.44
CA ASN A 52 5.38 -0.87 14.55
C ASN A 52 4.11 -0.11 14.17
N GLN A 53 4.25 1.00 13.44
CA GLN A 53 3.11 1.76 12.91
C GLN A 53 2.28 0.89 11.96
N THR A 54 2.91 0.17 11.04
CA THR A 54 2.25 -0.77 10.12
C THR A 54 1.50 -1.86 10.88
N LEU A 55 2.11 -2.50 11.88
CA LEU A 55 1.46 -3.53 12.69
C LEU A 55 0.24 -3.00 13.44
N ASN A 56 0.34 -1.80 14.03
CA ASN A 56 -0.79 -1.18 14.73
C ASN A 56 -1.92 -0.80 13.78
N THR A 57 -1.59 -0.29 12.58
CA THR A 57 -2.56 -0.04 11.52
C THR A 57 -3.29 -1.32 11.12
N LEU A 58 -2.55 -2.40 10.84
CA LEU A 58 -3.10 -3.70 10.47
C LEU A 58 -4.01 -4.27 11.56
N ARG A 59 -3.61 -4.18 12.84
CA ARG A 59 -4.45 -4.60 13.98
C ARG A 59 -5.76 -3.81 14.06
N THR A 60 -5.73 -2.51 13.77
CA THR A 60 -6.93 -1.67 13.80
C THR A 60 -7.90 -2.03 12.67
N LEU A 61 -7.38 -2.27 11.47
CA LEU A 61 -8.16 -2.76 10.33
C LEU A 61 -8.77 -4.14 10.61
N GLU A 62 -7.98 -5.04 11.19
CA GLU A 62 -8.42 -6.38 11.60
C GLU A 62 -9.55 -6.34 12.64
N GLN A 63 -9.44 -5.48 13.65
CA GLN A 63 -10.51 -5.25 14.63
C GLN A 63 -11.79 -4.72 13.97
N THR A 64 -11.64 -3.83 12.99
CA THR A 64 -12.77 -3.29 12.22
C THR A 64 -13.45 -4.40 11.41
N LEU A 65 -12.68 -5.22 10.70
CA LEU A 65 -13.18 -6.38 9.96
C LEU A 65 -13.90 -7.36 10.89
N ASN A 66 -13.32 -7.67 12.05
CA ASN A 66 -13.96 -8.56 13.04
C ASN A 66 -15.31 -8.02 13.51
N SER A 67 -15.39 -6.74 13.83
CA SER A 67 -16.66 -6.11 14.21
C SER A 67 -17.69 -6.24 13.09
N MET A 68 -17.31 -5.96 11.84
CA MET A 68 -18.21 -6.11 10.69
C MET A 68 -18.68 -7.55 10.51
N VAL A 69 -17.79 -8.54 10.60
CA VAL A 69 -18.14 -9.95 10.48
C VAL A 69 -19.09 -10.38 11.61
N THR A 70 -18.84 -9.94 12.84
CA THR A 70 -19.71 -10.22 13.99
C THR A 70 -21.11 -9.64 13.76
N ASP A 71 -21.21 -8.40 13.28
CA ASP A 71 -22.50 -7.74 13.04
C ASP A 71 -23.29 -8.36 11.90
N LEU A 72 -22.61 -8.68 10.79
CA LEU A 72 -23.23 -9.27 9.60
C LEU A 72 -23.54 -10.76 9.79
N GLY A 73 -22.87 -11.43 10.73
CA GLY A 73 -22.88 -12.89 10.86
C GLY A 73 -22.22 -13.62 9.67
N ARG A 74 -21.54 -12.88 8.78
CA ARG A 74 -20.88 -13.38 7.56
C ARG A 74 -19.75 -12.44 7.14
N THR A 75 -18.91 -12.90 6.21
CA THR A 75 -17.90 -12.05 5.55
C THR A 75 -18.58 -10.88 4.83
N PRO A 76 -18.00 -9.65 4.84
CA PRO A 76 -18.50 -8.53 4.06
C PRO A 76 -18.70 -8.90 2.59
N ASP A 77 -19.58 -8.18 1.89
CA ASP A 77 -19.83 -8.49 0.49
C ASP A 77 -18.55 -8.25 -0.35
N PRO A 78 -18.33 -9.03 -1.42
CA PRO A 78 -17.15 -8.89 -2.29
C PRO A 78 -17.17 -7.64 -3.17
N PHE A 79 -18.19 -6.79 -3.06
CA PHE A 79 -18.33 -5.58 -3.86
C PHE A 79 -18.94 -4.45 -3.04
N VAL A 80 -18.73 -3.22 -3.49
CA VAL A 80 -19.31 -2.02 -2.86
C VAL A 80 -19.83 -1.06 -3.92
N GLU A 81 -20.94 -0.42 -3.62
CA GLU A 81 -21.42 0.73 -4.40
C GLU A 81 -20.75 2.00 -3.89
N ILE A 82 -20.16 2.76 -4.79
CA ILE A 82 -19.49 4.00 -4.42
C ILE A 82 -20.53 5.13 -4.36
N PRO A 83 -20.56 5.94 -3.28
CA PRO A 83 -21.42 7.12 -3.21
C PRO A 83 -21.28 8.02 -4.44
N GLY A 84 -22.41 8.41 -5.04
CA GLY A 84 -22.46 9.24 -6.25
C GLY A 84 -22.40 8.46 -7.57
N ARG A 85 -22.22 7.13 -7.56
CA ARG A 85 -22.24 6.27 -8.75
C ARG A 85 -23.33 5.21 -8.66
N SER A 86 -24.57 5.67 -8.57
CA SER A 86 -25.74 4.81 -8.44
C SER A 86 -25.81 3.78 -9.57
N GLY A 87 -26.01 2.51 -9.21
CA GLY A 87 -26.13 1.43 -10.19
C GLY A 87 -24.81 0.75 -10.54
N LEU A 88 -23.67 1.28 -10.09
CA LEU A 88 -22.36 0.68 -10.29
C LEU A 88 -21.83 0.06 -9.00
N ILE A 89 -21.33 -1.17 -9.10
CA ILE A 89 -20.60 -1.84 -8.02
C ILE A 89 -19.15 -2.07 -8.42
N TYR A 90 -18.26 -1.97 -7.43
CA TYR A 90 -16.83 -2.13 -7.59
C TYR A 90 -16.35 -3.34 -6.79
N PRO A 91 -15.51 -4.22 -7.38
CA PRO A 91 -14.97 -5.37 -6.67
C PRO A 91 -14.00 -4.91 -5.58
N VAL A 92 -14.17 -5.43 -4.36
CA VAL A 92 -13.25 -5.19 -3.24
C VAL A 92 -12.10 -6.19 -3.33
N ALA A 93 -11.25 -6.01 -4.34
CA ALA A 93 -10.22 -6.97 -4.73
C ALA A 93 -8.82 -6.33 -4.70
N ASP A 94 -7.83 -7.02 -4.14
CA ASP A 94 -6.42 -6.71 -4.35
C ASP A 94 -5.98 -7.17 -5.75
N ALA A 95 -6.39 -6.41 -6.75
CA ALA A 95 -6.21 -6.74 -8.15
C ALA A 95 -6.00 -5.46 -8.96
N ARG A 96 -5.55 -5.60 -10.20
CA ARG A 96 -5.41 -4.54 -11.17
C ARG A 96 -6.68 -4.41 -12.00
N ASN A 97 -7.19 -3.19 -12.20
CA ASN A 97 -8.27 -2.89 -13.12
C ASN A 97 -7.75 -3.01 -14.56
N MET A 98 -8.22 -4.00 -15.32
CA MET A 98 -7.75 -4.25 -16.69
C MET A 98 -8.74 -3.79 -17.76
N SER A 99 -9.77 -3.04 -17.34
CA SER A 99 -10.78 -2.44 -18.24
C SER A 99 -10.32 -1.10 -18.78
N SER A 100 -9.46 -0.40 -18.03
CA SER A 100 -8.90 0.89 -18.41
C SER A 100 -7.48 0.73 -18.97
N ASN A 101 -7.06 1.71 -19.79
CA ASN A 101 -5.70 1.75 -20.32
C ASN A 101 -4.64 2.03 -19.25
N ASP A 102 -5.02 2.71 -18.15
CA ASP A 102 -4.14 3.05 -17.03
C ASP A 102 -3.75 1.81 -16.20
N ARG A 103 -4.54 0.74 -16.29
CA ARG A 103 -4.30 -0.52 -15.61
C ARG A 103 -3.94 -0.31 -14.13
N ALA A 104 -4.67 0.56 -13.44
CA ALA A 104 -4.33 0.92 -12.08
C ALA A 104 -4.69 -0.19 -11.08
N MET A 105 -3.98 -0.21 -9.95
CA MET A 105 -4.34 -1.08 -8.84
C MET A 105 -5.67 -0.66 -8.21
N ILE A 106 -6.54 -1.63 -7.94
CA ILE A 106 -7.78 -1.38 -7.23
C ILE A 106 -7.44 -0.99 -5.78
N ASN A 107 -8.04 0.11 -5.31
CA ASN A 107 -7.90 0.57 -3.93
C ASN A 107 -8.76 -0.29 -2.98
N SER A 108 -8.33 -1.54 -2.78
CA SER A 108 -9.11 -2.54 -2.04
C SER A 108 -9.40 -2.14 -0.59
N VAL A 109 -8.43 -1.51 0.11
CA VAL A 109 -8.65 -1.03 1.48
C VAL A 109 -9.60 0.17 1.53
N GLY A 110 -9.55 1.08 0.57
CA GLY A 110 -10.48 2.21 0.49
C GLY A 110 -11.92 1.74 0.23
N LEU A 111 -12.10 0.78 -0.68
CA LEU A 111 -13.40 0.16 -0.93
C LEU A 111 -13.92 -0.59 0.30
N PHE A 112 -13.07 -1.31 1.04
CA PHE A 112 -13.42 -1.90 2.33
C PHE A 112 -13.86 -0.84 3.36
N MET A 113 -13.16 0.30 3.44
CA MET A 113 -13.56 1.39 4.34
C MET A 113 -14.94 1.95 3.98
N LEU A 114 -15.26 2.10 2.68
CA LEU A 114 -16.59 2.51 2.24
C LEU A 114 -17.68 1.51 2.64
N GLN A 115 -17.39 0.20 2.62
CA GLN A 115 -18.33 -0.81 3.12
C GLN A 115 -18.55 -0.68 4.62
N ALA A 116 -17.47 -0.51 5.40
CA ALA A 116 -17.56 -0.28 6.83
C ALA A 116 -18.40 0.99 7.14
N GLU A 117 -18.23 2.03 6.33
CA GLU A 117 -19.00 3.27 6.40
C GLU A 117 -20.49 3.08 6.12
N ALA A 118 -20.83 2.37 5.05
CA ALA A 118 -22.22 2.10 4.68
C ALA A 118 -23.01 1.35 5.76
N LEU A 119 -22.34 0.54 6.59
CA LEU A 119 -22.95 -0.18 7.71
C LEU A 119 -23.13 0.68 8.98
N GLY A 120 -22.86 1.99 8.92
CA GLY A 120 -22.89 2.84 10.11
C GLY A 120 -21.79 2.50 11.13
N ARG A 121 -20.79 1.72 10.71
CA ARG A 121 -19.56 1.45 11.45
C ARG A 121 -18.35 2.29 10.99
N PRO A 122 -18.46 3.38 10.19
CA PRO A 122 -17.29 4.18 9.91
C PRO A 122 -16.86 4.80 11.24
N ALA A 123 -15.56 4.85 11.41
CA ALA A 123 -14.92 5.88 12.18
C ALA A 123 -14.71 5.61 13.68
N GLU A 124 -15.34 4.73 14.45
CA GLU A 124 -14.87 4.59 15.86
C GLU A 124 -13.46 3.98 15.94
N SER A 125 -13.26 2.77 15.41
CA SER A 125 -11.93 2.16 15.30
C SER A 125 -11.03 2.91 14.32
N LEU A 126 -11.59 3.40 13.20
CA LEU A 126 -10.84 4.10 12.16
C LEU A 126 -10.45 5.55 12.56
N LYS A 127 -11.17 6.24 13.46
CA LYS A 127 -10.78 7.55 14.03
C LYS A 127 -9.50 7.44 14.84
N GLY A 128 -9.21 6.26 15.39
CA GLY A 128 -7.96 5.99 16.09
C GLY A 128 -6.73 6.03 15.17
N LEU A 129 -6.92 5.88 13.85
CA LEU A 129 -5.82 5.99 12.89
C LEU A 129 -5.44 7.47 12.72
N SER A 130 -4.13 7.73 12.77
CA SER A 130 -3.60 9.07 12.50
C SER A 130 -4.03 9.57 11.11
N SER A 131 -4.36 10.87 11.00
CA SER A 131 -4.57 11.53 9.70
C SER A 131 -3.35 11.49 8.77
N ARG A 132 -2.16 11.17 9.29
CA ARG A 132 -0.97 10.91 8.46
C ARG A 132 -1.04 9.54 7.75
N ILE A 133 -1.73 8.58 8.35
CA ILE A 133 -1.92 7.21 7.86
C ILE A 133 -3.11 7.15 6.89
N VAL A 134 -4.19 7.89 7.17
CA VAL A 134 -5.38 7.93 6.32
C VAL A 134 -5.34 9.16 5.42
N ARG A 135 -5.30 8.96 4.10
CA ARG A 135 -5.26 10.05 3.11
C ARG A 135 -6.23 9.77 1.98
N ARG A 136 -6.66 10.83 1.31
CA ARG A 136 -7.36 10.72 0.03
C ARG A 136 -6.37 10.22 -1.03
N TYR A 137 -6.73 9.17 -1.75
CA TYR A 137 -5.89 8.53 -2.75
C TYR A 137 -6.73 8.00 -3.90
N THR A 138 -6.23 8.29 -5.11
CA THR A 138 -6.73 7.75 -6.36
C THR A 138 -5.61 6.90 -6.97
N PRO A 139 -5.85 5.61 -7.24
CA PRO A 139 -4.87 4.81 -7.95
C PRO A 139 -4.93 5.20 -9.43
N HIS A 140 -4.15 6.19 -9.83
CA HIS A 140 -3.90 6.52 -11.23
C HIS A 140 -2.43 6.81 -11.44
N GLU A 141 -1.91 6.50 -12.63
CA GLU A 141 -0.64 7.08 -13.04
C GLU A 141 -0.79 8.59 -13.20
N ILE A 142 0.18 9.32 -12.66
CA ILE A 142 0.25 10.77 -12.74
C ILE A 142 0.23 11.17 -14.22
N GLY A 143 -0.84 11.83 -14.67
CA GLY A 143 -0.99 12.34 -16.05
C GLY A 143 -2.02 11.61 -16.91
N VAL A 144 -2.67 10.55 -16.41
CA VAL A 144 -3.79 9.90 -17.11
C VAL A 144 -5.11 10.43 -16.54
N HIS A 145 -5.81 11.26 -17.32
CA HIS A 145 -7.04 11.93 -16.89
C HIS A 145 -8.31 11.08 -17.09
N GLU A 146 -9.19 11.14 -16.08
CA GLU A 146 -10.67 11.10 -16.10
C GLU A 146 -11.36 10.26 -17.20
N ASN A 147 -11.19 8.93 -17.16
CA ASN A 147 -12.22 8.05 -17.75
C ASN A 147 -13.27 7.73 -16.67
N ASP A 148 -14.55 7.57 -17.05
CA ASP A 148 -15.65 7.25 -16.11
C ASP A 148 -15.42 5.97 -15.29
N ASP A 149 -14.59 5.04 -15.80
CA ASP A 149 -14.19 3.80 -15.13
C ASP A 149 -13.11 3.98 -14.04
N ALA A 150 -12.62 5.22 -13.86
CA ALA A 150 -11.66 5.58 -12.82
C ALA A 150 -12.22 5.27 -11.43
N ILE A 151 -11.44 4.59 -10.60
CA ILE A 151 -11.78 4.46 -9.17
C ILE A 151 -11.66 5.87 -8.59
N PRO A 152 -12.72 6.42 -7.96
CA PRO A 152 -12.68 7.79 -7.47
C PRO A 152 -11.71 7.94 -6.30
N ASP A 153 -11.31 9.18 -6.08
CA ASP A 153 -10.53 9.56 -4.92
C ASP A 153 -11.27 9.21 -3.62
N MET A 154 -10.67 8.37 -2.78
CA MET A 154 -11.30 7.88 -1.54
C MET A 154 -10.32 7.80 -0.36
N PRO A 155 -10.82 7.88 0.89
CA PRO A 155 -10.01 7.64 2.07
C PRO A 155 -9.31 6.28 2.00
N THR A 156 -8.00 6.28 2.21
CA THR A 156 -7.14 5.11 2.04
C THR A 156 -6.14 5.05 3.17
N VAL A 157 -5.96 3.85 3.72
CA VAL A 157 -4.99 3.59 4.79
C VAL A 157 -3.64 3.23 4.19
N PHE A 158 -2.59 3.92 4.65
CA PHE A 158 -1.21 3.67 4.27
C PHE A 158 -0.43 3.01 5.40
N ASP A 159 0.57 2.20 5.06
CA ASP A 159 1.51 1.66 6.03
C ASP A 159 2.55 2.71 6.49
N GLY A 160 3.42 2.34 7.42
CA GLY A 160 4.50 3.21 7.89
C GLY A 160 5.52 3.57 6.80
N PHE A 161 5.59 2.80 5.70
CA PHE A 161 6.49 3.02 4.57
C PHE A 161 5.87 3.92 3.50
N GLY A 162 4.58 4.26 3.63
CA GLY A 162 3.86 5.12 2.69
C GLY A 162 3.21 4.37 1.53
N ASN A 163 3.08 3.04 1.63
CA ASN A 163 2.36 2.23 0.66
C ASN A 163 0.89 2.03 1.08
N PRO A 164 -0.08 2.01 0.14
CA PRO A 164 -1.45 1.64 0.47
C PRO A 164 -1.52 0.22 1.06
N ILE A 165 -2.25 0.06 2.16
CA ILE A 165 -2.59 -1.27 2.70
C ILE A 165 -3.44 -2.00 1.67
N ARG A 166 -3.23 -3.31 1.53
CA ARG A 166 -4.00 -4.19 0.65
C ARG A 166 -5.00 -4.98 1.47
N TYR A 167 -6.20 -5.15 0.94
CA TYR A 167 -7.24 -6.03 1.48
C TYR A 167 -7.55 -7.14 0.48
N VAL A 168 -7.52 -8.39 0.94
CA VAL A 168 -7.77 -9.57 0.12
C VAL A 168 -9.07 -10.23 0.56
N HIS A 169 -10.07 -10.13 -0.30
CA HIS A 169 -11.35 -10.80 -0.10
C HIS A 169 -11.27 -12.28 -0.57
N PRO A 170 -11.88 -13.24 0.15
CA PRO A 170 -11.84 -14.68 -0.19
C PRO A 170 -12.30 -15.01 -1.61
N VAL A 171 -13.30 -14.29 -2.12
CA VAL A 171 -13.79 -14.43 -3.51
C VAL A 171 -12.70 -14.13 -4.56
N PHE A 172 -11.75 -13.25 -4.23
CA PHE A 172 -10.67 -12.83 -5.13
C PHE A 172 -9.30 -13.33 -4.70
N GLN A 173 -9.24 -14.39 -3.88
CA GLN A 173 -8.01 -14.97 -3.35
C GLN A 173 -7.21 -15.75 -4.42
N GLY A 174 -5.95 -16.11 -4.12
CA GLY A 174 -5.07 -16.83 -5.05
C GLY A 174 -4.58 -15.96 -6.22
N GLU A 175 -4.51 -16.52 -7.42
CA GLU A 175 -4.19 -15.75 -8.63
C GLU A 175 -5.41 -15.74 -9.56
N LEU A 176 -5.73 -14.58 -10.13
CA LEU A 176 -6.85 -14.37 -11.04
C LEU A 176 -6.31 -13.86 -12.38
N TYR A 177 -6.10 -14.76 -13.31
CA TYR A 177 -5.78 -14.44 -14.70
C TYR A 177 -6.53 -15.42 -15.61
N GLY A 178 -6.71 -15.03 -16.88
CA GLY A 178 -7.69 -15.62 -17.82
C GLY A 178 -7.61 -17.14 -18.01
N ASP A 179 -8.65 -17.69 -18.65
CA ASP A 179 -8.96 -19.11 -18.91
C ASP A 179 -7.85 -20.13 -18.56
N PRO A 180 -8.01 -20.95 -17.51
CA PRO A 180 -7.05 -21.99 -17.16
C PRO A 180 -6.79 -22.99 -18.31
N ALA A 181 -7.73 -23.20 -19.25
CA ALA A 181 -7.49 -24.04 -20.43
C ALA A 181 -6.54 -23.40 -21.45
N ARG A 182 -6.43 -22.07 -21.46
CA ARG A 182 -5.43 -21.31 -22.24
C ARG A 182 -4.14 -21.02 -21.48
N THR A 183 -4.13 -21.15 -20.15
CA THR A 183 -2.93 -20.99 -19.32
C THR A 183 -1.85 -22.05 -19.53
N ALA A 184 -2.05 -23.03 -20.43
CA ALA A 184 -0.95 -23.83 -20.92
C ALA A 184 0.19 -22.98 -21.53
N SER A 185 -0.06 -21.72 -21.91
CA SER A 185 0.98 -20.76 -22.31
C SER A 185 1.64 -19.97 -21.17
N GLY A 186 1.15 -20.06 -19.92
CA GLY A 186 1.74 -19.39 -18.76
C GLY A 186 1.63 -17.85 -18.73
N ASP A 187 0.79 -17.25 -19.58
CA ASP A 187 0.68 -15.79 -19.67
C ASP A 187 -0.15 -15.20 -18.51
N ALA A 188 0.51 -14.93 -17.39
CA ALA A 188 -0.10 -14.29 -16.21
C ALA A 188 -0.47 -12.81 -16.43
N SER A 189 -0.38 -12.30 -17.66
CA SER A 189 -0.83 -10.95 -18.02
C SER A 189 -2.33 -10.87 -18.39
N GLN A 190 -2.97 -12.01 -18.69
CA GLN A 190 -4.36 -12.03 -19.18
C GLN A 190 -5.38 -11.73 -18.07
N PRO A 191 -6.28 -10.75 -18.24
CA PRO A 191 -7.29 -10.46 -17.24
C PRO A 191 -8.46 -11.45 -17.26
N ILE A 192 -9.15 -11.57 -16.13
CA ILE A 192 -10.48 -12.18 -16.04
C ILE A 192 -11.53 -11.10 -16.29
N ARG A 193 -12.44 -11.33 -17.23
CA ARG A 193 -13.57 -10.44 -17.55
C ARG A 193 -14.83 -10.90 -16.82
N PHE A 194 -15.49 -9.99 -16.09
CA PHE A 194 -16.70 -10.32 -15.31
C PHE A 194 -17.89 -10.75 -16.18
N SER A 195 -18.00 -10.23 -17.40
CA SER A 195 -19.05 -10.60 -18.35
C SER A 195 -18.86 -12.02 -18.92
N GLU A 196 -17.61 -12.47 -19.05
CA GLU A 196 -17.27 -13.75 -19.68
C GLU A 196 -17.13 -14.88 -18.64
N HIS A 197 -16.75 -14.56 -17.40
CA HIS A 197 -16.45 -15.54 -16.34
C HIS A 197 -17.52 -15.55 -15.24
N ARG A 198 -18.78 -15.36 -15.61
CA ARG A 198 -19.89 -15.26 -14.65
C ARG A 198 -19.98 -16.49 -13.73
N GLU A 199 -19.76 -17.69 -14.28
CA GLU A 199 -19.81 -18.95 -13.53
C GLU A 199 -18.72 -19.05 -12.46
N PHE A 200 -17.49 -18.63 -12.77
CA PHE A 200 -16.37 -18.61 -11.81
C PHE A 200 -16.74 -17.78 -10.57
N PHE A 201 -17.32 -16.61 -10.82
CA PHE A 201 -17.73 -15.68 -9.79
C PHE A 201 -18.95 -16.18 -9.01
N GLU A 202 -19.96 -16.74 -9.68
CA GLU A 202 -21.13 -17.32 -9.01
C GLU A 202 -20.76 -18.51 -8.11
N LEU A 203 -19.82 -19.36 -8.54
CA LEU A 203 -19.28 -20.46 -7.72
C LEU A 203 -18.51 -19.97 -6.50
N ALA A 204 -17.80 -18.83 -6.63
CA ALA A 204 -17.15 -18.17 -5.51
C ALA A 204 -18.15 -17.45 -4.57
N GLY A 205 -19.45 -17.45 -4.89
CA GLY A 205 -20.49 -16.78 -4.10
C GLY A 205 -20.72 -15.31 -4.48
N LEU A 206 -20.11 -14.83 -5.55
CA LEU A 206 -20.35 -13.50 -6.11
C LEU A 206 -21.72 -13.49 -6.81
N ARG A 207 -22.75 -12.96 -6.14
CA ARG A 207 -24.04 -12.68 -6.77
C ARG A 207 -24.16 -11.18 -7.03
N ARG A 208 -23.96 -10.78 -8.29
CA ARG A 208 -24.24 -9.41 -8.71
C ARG A 208 -25.74 -9.13 -8.56
N PRO A 209 -26.16 -8.05 -7.87
CA PRO A 209 -27.56 -7.65 -7.85
C PRO A 209 -28.07 -7.39 -9.27
N ALA A 210 -29.33 -7.77 -9.56
CA ALA A 210 -29.86 -7.75 -10.92
C ALA A 210 -29.92 -6.33 -11.54
N ASP A 211 -30.03 -5.31 -10.70
CA ASP A 211 -30.12 -3.89 -11.03
C ASP A 211 -28.75 -3.17 -11.07
N LYS A 212 -27.65 -3.89 -10.80
CA LYS A 212 -26.31 -3.32 -10.71
C LYS A 212 -25.42 -3.78 -11.86
N GLN A 213 -24.53 -2.90 -12.28
CA GLN A 213 -23.48 -3.16 -13.26
C GLN A 213 -22.10 -3.07 -12.59
N TRP A 214 -21.12 -3.73 -13.18
CA TRP A 214 -19.75 -3.61 -12.71
C TRP A 214 -19.15 -2.29 -13.19
N GLY A 215 -18.61 -1.49 -12.27
CA GLY A 215 -17.82 -0.30 -12.61
C GLY A 215 -16.41 -0.63 -13.12
N ILE A 216 -16.01 -1.90 -13.07
CA ILE A 216 -14.78 -2.45 -13.63
C ILE A 216 -15.14 -3.72 -14.38
N GLY A 217 -14.95 -3.79 -15.69
CA GLY A 217 -15.34 -4.94 -16.53
C GLY A 217 -14.39 -6.14 -16.47
N SER A 218 -13.16 -5.96 -16.00
CA SER A 218 -12.11 -6.97 -15.97
C SER A 218 -11.02 -6.65 -14.94
N ILE A 219 -10.49 -7.69 -14.32
CA ILE A 219 -9.42 -7.59 -13.32
C ILE A 219 -8.32 -8.62 -13.59
N ARG A 220 -7.10 -8.31 -13.15
CA ARG A 220 -5.98 -9.26 -13.09
C ARG A 220 -5.39 -9.25 -11.70
N ARG A 221 -5.13 -10.44 -11.16
CA ARG A 221 -4.45 -10.64 -9.88
C ARG A 221 -3.37 -11.67 -10.08
N ASN A 222 -2.20 -11.26 -10.57
CA ASN A 222 -1.05 -12.15 -10.64
C ASN A 222 -0.12 -11.96 -9.42
N ALA A 223 0.69 -12.98 -9.16
CA ALA A 223 1.74 -12.95 -8.14
C ALA A 223 3.15 -13.02 -8.76
N GLN A 224 3.23 -12.93 -10.09
CA GLN A 224 4.45 -13.12 -10.86
C GLN A 224 4.81 -11.86 -11.63
N VAL A 225 6.08 -11.50 -11.57
CA VAL A 225 6.69 -10.46 -12.40
C VAL A 225 6.94 -11.05 -13.79
N THR A 226 6.10 -10.70 -14.78
CA THR A 226 6.08 -11.32 -16.12
C THR A 226 6.85 -10.55 -17.21
N GLY A 227 7.65 -9.55 -16.88
CA GLY A 227 8.40 -8.77 -17.88
C GLY A 227 8.89 -7.42 -17.37
N GLU A 228 9.06 -6.47 -18.28
CA GLU A 228 9.36 -5.06 -17.97
C GLU A 228 8.09 -4.19 -18.05
N GLY A 229 8.09 -3.03 -17.37
CA GLY A 229 6.97 -2.09 -17.36
C GLY A 229 5.86 -2.44 -16.36
N LEU A 230 4.67 -1.84 -16.53
CA LEU A 230 3.51 -2.05 -15.66
C LEU A 230 2.97 -3.48 -15.68
N ASP A 231 3.12 -4.17 -16.82
CA ASP A 231 2.85 -5.60 -16.94
C ASP A 231 3.99 -6.48 -16.38
N GLY A 232 5.12 -5.85 -16.06
CA GLY A 232 6.25 -6.48 -15.42
C GLY A 232 6.08 -6.61 -13.90
N ALA A 233 5.32 -5.74 -13.24
CA ALA A 233 5.10 -5.84 -11.81
C ALA A 233 4.00 -6.86 -11.47
N ALA A 234 4.19 -7.63 -10.39
CA ALA A 234 3.10 -8.42 -9.84
C ALA A 234 2.00 -7.49 -9.30
N ASP A 235 0.74 -7.89 -9.47
CA ASP A 235 -0.42 -7.14 -9.01
C ASP A 235 -0.65 -7.34 -7.50
N SER A 236 -0.35 -8.54 -7.01
CA SER A 236 -0.70 -8.98 -5.66
C SER A 236 0.35 -9.92 -5.07
N ASP A 237 0.12 -10.32 -3.83
CA ASP A 237 0.92 -11.36 -3.16
C ASP A 237 0.59 -12.80 -3.63
N GLY A 238 -0.52 -13.02 -4.33
CA GLY A 238 -1.00 -14.36 -4.72
C GLY A 238 -1.56 -15.21 -3.57
N GLY A 239 -1.76 -14.64 -2.39
CA GLY A 239 -2.15 -15.38 -1.20
C GLY A 239 -3.58 -15.90 -1.25
N ILE A 240 -3.79 -17.14 -0.79
CA ILE A 240 -5.09 -17.75 -0.51
C ILE A 240 -5.45 -17.44 0.95
N THR A 241 -6.68 -16.97 1.17
CA THR A 241 -7.18 -16.65 2.51
C THR A 241 -7.18 -17.88 3.41
N PRO A 242 -6.70 -17.77 4.66
CA PRO A 242 -6.83 -18.83 5.64
C PRO A 242 -8.31 -18.95 6.07
N SER A 243 -8.87 -20.14 5.95
CA SER A 243 -10.25 -20.44 6.39
C SER A 243 -11.34 -19.54 5.80
N GLN A 244 -11.19 -19.09 4.54
CA GLN A 244 -12.13 -18.19 3.85
C GLN A 244 -12.35 -16.85 4.59
N ARG A 245 -11.38 -16.41 5.40
CA ARG A 245 -11.44 -15.15 6.12
C ARG A 245 -10.59 -14.09 5.42
N PRO A 246 -11.13 -12.90 5.10
CA PRO A 246 -10.32 -11.84 4.50
C PRO A 246 -9.10 -11.49 5.35
N TYR A 247 -8.06 -10.97 4.72
CA TYR A 247 -6.90 -10.45 5.43
C TYR A 247 -6.42 -9.13 4.82
N PHE A 248 -5.71 -8.36 5.64
CA PHE A 248 -4.96 -7.19 5.23
C PHE A 248 -3.47 -7.47 5.21
N TYR A 249 -2.75 -6.82 4.31
CA TYR A 249 -1.29 -6.83 4.32
C TYR A 249 -0.67 -5.51 3.86
N SER A 250 0.56 -5.26 4.31
CA SER A 250 1.43 -4.18 3.84
C SER A 250 2.49 -4.77 2.90
N MET A 251 2.87 -3.99 1.89
CA MET A 251 3.94 -4.33 0.93
C MET A 251 5.35 -4.12 1.52
N GLY A 252 5.43 -3.77 2.81
CA GLY A 252 6.68 -3.60 3.54
C GLY A 252 7.56 -2.47 3.02
N PRO A 253 8.85 -2.47 3.42
CA PRO A 253 9.84 -1.48 2.98
C PRO A 253 10.10 -1.49 1.47
N SER A 254 9.93 -2.64 0.80
CA SER A 254 10.20 -2.79 -0.63
C SER A 254 9.14 -2.12 -1.50
N GLY A 255 7.90 -2.02 -0.99
CA GLY A 255 6.75 -1.53 -1.76
C GLY A 255 6.36 -2.47 -2.92
N ARG A 256 6.82 -3.72 -2.90
CA ARG A 256 6.62 -4.72 -3.96
C ARG A 256 5.96 -5.97 -3.39
N VAL A 257 5.30 -6.72 -4.26
CA VAL A 257 4.57 -7.95 -3.92
C VAL A 257 4.88 -9.06 -4.91
N GLY A 258 4.51 -10.28 -4.56
CA GLY A 258 4.67 -11.45 -5.41
C GLY A 258 6.11 -11.94 -5.49
N SER A 259 6.46 -12.53 -6.63
CA SER A 259 7.77 -13.14 -6.87
C SER A 259 8.23 -12.92 -8.31
N LYS A 260 9.54 -12.84 -8.51
CA LYS A 260 10.19 -12.90 -9.81
C LYS A 260 10.76 -14.30 -10.02
N ARG A 261 10.46 -14.90 -11.17
CA ARG A 261 10.93 -16.24 -11.53
C ARG A 261 11.85 -16.20 -12.75
N ASN A 262 12.79 -17.14 -12.83
CA ASN A 262 13.62 -17.34 -14.01
C ASN A 262 12.88 -18.20 -15.07
N ALA A 263 13.54 -18.45 -16.21
CA ALA A 263 12.99 -19.30 -17.27
C ALA A 263 12.76 -20.77 -16.86
N ALA A 264 13.43 -21.23 -15.80
CA ALA A 264 13.20 -22.56 -15.21
C ALA A 264 12.04 -22.58 -14.20
N GLY A 265 11.37 -21.44 -13.97
CA GLY A 265 10.27 -21.31 -13.01
C GLY A 265 10.71 -21.14 -11.55
N GLU A 266 12.02 -21.10 -11.28
CA GLU A 266 12.56 -20.94 -9.93
C GLU A 266 12.40 -19.50 -9.44
N ILE A 267 12.09 -19.31 -8.16
CA ILE A 267 11.99 -17.98 -7.55
C ILE A 267 13.40 -17.40 -7.39
N VAL A 268 13.66 -16.29 -8.09
CA VAL A 268 14.93 -15.54 -7.99
C VAL A 268 14.82 -14.42 -6.96
N GLU A 269 13.65 -13.77 -6.89
CA GLU A 269 13.35 -12.76 -5.90
C GLU A 269 11.95 -13.01 -5.33
N ASP A 270 11.85 -13.17 -4.01
CA ASP A 270 10.59 -13.24 -3.29
C ASP A 270 10.33 -11.88 -2.62
N TYR A 271 9.35 -11.13 -3.12
CA TYR A 271 8.97 -9.84 -2.54
C TYR A 271 7.98 -10.01 -1.39
N ASN A 272 7.28 -11.16 -1.30
CA ASN A 272 6.36 -11.44 -0.21
C ASN A 272 7.06 -11.63 1.13
N LYS A 273 8.36 -11.93 1.15
CA LYS A 273 9.15 -12.05 2.39
C LYS A 273 9.15 -10.78 3.25
N ASP A 274 8.99 -9.61 2.63
CA ASP A 274 9.02 -8.31 3.30
C ASP A 274 7.61 -7.82 3.67
N ASN A 275 6.56 -8.54 3.24
CA ASN A 275 5.18 -8.18 3.51
C ASN A 275 4.81 -8.45 4.97
N VAL A 276 3.95 -7.60 5.52
CA VAL A 276 3.42 -7.76 6.88
C VAL A 276 1.94 -8.09 6.80
N TYR A 277 1.54 -9.21 7.41
CA TYR A 277 0.19 -9.77 7.31
C TYR A 277 -0.58 -9.68 8.62
N THR A 278 -1.89 -9.43 8.54
CA THR A 278 -2.82 -9.65 9.67
C THR A 278 -3.02 -11.14 9.94
N SER A 279 -3.05 -11.95 8.89
CA SER A 279 -3.12 -13.41 8.93
C SER A 279 -2.28 -13.97 7.80
N ALA A 280 -1.39 -14.92 8.10
CA ALA A 280 -0.50 -15.49 7.09
C ALA A 280 -1.30 -16.23 6.00
N PRO A 281 -1.23 -15.81 4.72
CA PRO A 281 -1.93 -16.50 3.64
C PRO A 281 -1.23 -17.82 3.30
N ARG A 282 -1.95 -18.68 2.58
CA ARG A 282 -1.34 -19.86 1.95
C ARG A 282 -0.99 -19.51 0.51
N PHE A 283 0.24 -19.75 0.09
CA PHE A 283 0.64 -19.58 -1.30
C PHE A 283 0.51 -20.91 -2.05
N GLN A 284 0.02 -20.87 -3.29
CA GLN A 284 0.02 -22.06 -4.12
C GLN A 284 1.46 -22.44 -4.44
N GLN A 285 1.88 -23.62 -3.96
CA GLN A 285 3.10 -24.24 -4.45
C GLN A 285 2.84 -24.73 -5.86
N ARG A 286 3.30 -23.99 -6.87
CA ARG A 286 3.33 -24.50 -8.25
C ARG A 286 4.38 -25.61 -8.31
N GLN A 287 3.93 -26.82 -8.56
CA GLN A 287 4.79 -27.97 -8.91
C GLN A 287 5.27 -27.83 -10.35
#